data_AF-A0A165Z3Z8-F1
#
_entry.id   AF-A0A165Z3Z8-F1
#
_cell.length_a   1.000
_cell.length_b   1.000
_cell.length_c   1.000
_cell.angle_alpha   90.00
_cell.angle_beta   90.00
_cell.angle_gamma   90.00
#
_symmetry.space_group_name_H-M   'P 1'
#
loop_
_entity.id
_entity.type
_entity.pdbx_description
1 polymer ?
#
loop_
_entity_poly.entity_id
_entity_poly.type
_entity_poly.pdbx_seq_one_letter_code
_entity_poly.pdbx_strand_id
1 'polypeptide(L)'
;MQGITNISSISGPIISAPVSQPQNQGQLGGLSASTQMTPDAIRNLMLQQMSSGATANPAPISSFSLQSTTPEQSAEPRSKLQNFKTVVQTLGDRILHALVSTKTSSLRNSAAKHNGEVTMQVSQVTGSIKNAILKDTDTSGGCCEALSAHWMKARAEGSNLGEQLFQSGTASDKGKLNKETMQSVSQLQTDGMVGYDQEAITEGWLRSNNIESPYRELGALSRVYGQTGRGRNGAAELAAKIVDNGPKTSLLKKIGLEGPSNAHAVAAAVDGEKVTFFDPNFGEFSFPSKEDFTSWFVQDFWHKSGYDLPKFGLSGEFSIVNLEVNH
;
A
#
# COMPACT_ATOMS: atom_id res chain seq x y z
N MET A 1 -49.64 47.72 2.04
CA MET A 1 -50.69 47.86 3.08
C MET A 1 -50.83 46.48 3.71
N GLN A 2 -50.19 46.22 4.87
CA GLN A 2 -50.72 46.36 6.25
C GLN A 2 -51.92 45.43 6.51
N GLY A 3 -52.01 44.59 7.56
CA GLY A 3 -51.21 44.30 8.77
C GLY A 3 -51.42 42.83 9.19
N ILE A 4 -50.52 42.15 9.92
CA ILE A 4 -50.17 42.16 11.37
C ILE A 4 -51.34 41.99 12.35
N THR A 5 -51.35 40.82 13.03
CA THR A 5 -51.58 40.61 14.49
C THR A 5 -50.96 39.24 14.86
N ASN A 6 -49.77 39.19 15.48
CA ASN A 6 -49.45 39.10 16.93
C ASN A 6 -49.87 37.80 17.64
N ILE A 7 -48.93 36.89 17.94
CA ILE A 7 -48.12 36.69 19.18
C ILE A 7 -48.88 35.97 20.30
N SER A 8 -48.31 34.85 20.79
CA SER A 8 -48.20 34.52 22.22
C SER A 8 -47.11 33.47 22.45
N SER A 9 -46.00 33.95 22.99
CA SER A 9 -44.86 33.22 23.53
C SER A 9 -45.17 32.78 24.96
N ILE A 10 -44.73 31.59 25.37
CA ILE A 10 -44.65 31.23 26.79
C ILE A 10 -43.18 31.01 27.14
N SER A 11 -42.69 31.88 28.01
CA SER A 11 -41.40 31.79 28.71
C SER A 11 -41.66 31.39 30.16
N GLY A 12 -40.78 30.55 30.74
CA GLY A 12 -40.71 30.28 32.17
C GLY A 12 -39.63 29.24 32.51
N PRO A 13 -38.95 29.32 33.68
CA PRO A 13 -37.49 29.34 33.74
C PRO A 13 -36.80 28.18 34.48
N ILE A 14 -35.49 28.02 34.15
CA ILE A 14 -34.29 27.77 34.99
C ILE A 14 -34.28 26.55 35.94
N ILE A 15 -33.25 25.70 35.82
CA ILE A 15 -32.29 25.33 36.90
C ILE A 15 -31.00 24.77 36.26
N SER A 16 -29.88 25.42 36.59
CA SER A 16 -28.51 24.97 36.36
C SER A 16 -28.01 24.23 37.60
N ALA A 17 -27.35 23.08 37.44
CA ALA A 17 -26.36 22.57 38.39
C ALA A 17 -25.42 21.55 37.72
N PRO A 18 -24.11 21.58 38.02
CA PRO A 18 -23.09 20.73 37.40
C PRO A 18 -22.99 19.38 38.13
N VAL A 19 -22.72 18.30 37.39
CA VAL A 19 -22.42 17.00 38.00
C VAL A 19 -20.91 16.80 38.01
N SER A 20 -20.39 16.69 39.24
CA SER A 20 -19.00 16.55 39.63
C SER A 20 -18.38 15.19 39.28
N GLN A 21 -17.09 15.22 38.94
CA GLN A 21 -16.18 14.07 38.93
C GLN A 21 -15.99 13.48 40.34
N PRO A 22 -15.75 12.17 40.47
CA PRO A 22 -15.03 11.62 41.60
C PRO A 22 -13.53 11.53 41.28
N GLN A 23 -12.74 12.27 42.03
CA GLN A 23 -11.33 11.97 42.27
C GLN A 23 -11.25 10.68 43.11
N ASN A 24 -10.41 9.73 42.69
CA ASN A 24 -9.89 8.72 43.60
C ASN A 24 -8.39 8.58 43.37
N GLN A 25 -7.62 9.09 44.35
CA GLN A 25 -6.21 8.81 44.52
C GLN A 25 -6.06 7.38 45.05
N GLY A 26 -5.21 6.60 44.38
CA GLY A 26 -4.77 5.29 44.82
C GLY A 26 -3.39 5.02 44.22
N GLN A 27 -2.37 5.47 44.93
CA GLN A 27 -0.96 5.25 44.67
C GLN A 27 -0.60 3.83 45.14
N LEU A 28 0.09 3.03 44.32
CA LEU A 28 1.18 2.10 44.69
C LEU A 28 1.62 1.22 43.49
N GLY A 29 2.86 1.47 43.02
CA GLY A 29 3.84 0.41 42.73
C GLY A 29 3.84 -0.35 41.39
N GLY A 30 4.88 -0.11 40.58
CA GLY A 30 5.74 -1.21 40.10
C GLY A 30 5.61 -1.71 38.65
N LEU A 31 6.48 -1.19 37.79
CA LEU A 31 7.30 -1.89 36.77
C LEU A 31 6.64 -2.89 35.79
N SER A 32 6.58 -2.53 34.51
CA SER A 32 7.35 -3.21 33.43
C SER A 32 7.18 -2.45 32.10
N ALA A 33 8.15 -1.59 31.78
CA ALA A 33 8.30 -1.01 30.45
C ALA A 33 8.84 -2.10 29.51
N SER A 34 8.04 -2.52 28.53
CA SER A 34 8.53 -3.27 27.38
C SER A 34 9.46 -2.37 26.57
N THR A 35 10.75 -2.68 26.56
CA THR A 35 11.76 -1.95 25.79
C THR A 35 11.48 -2.10 24.30
N GLN A 36 10.64 -1.23 23.73
CA GLN A 36 10.64 -0.96 22.30
C GLN A 36 11.92 -0.22 21.97
N MET A 37 12.70 -0.74 21.01
CA MET A 37 13.87 -0.03 20.50
C MET A 37 13.41 1.32 19.95
N THR A 38 14.05 2.40 20.42
CA THR A 38 13.77 3.74 19.91
C THR A 38 14.27 3.86 18.47
N PRO A 39 13.67 4.73 17.63
CA PRO A 39 14.13 4.97 16.26
C PRO A 39 15.63 5.28 16.15
N ASP A 40 16.21 5.89 17.19
CA ASP A 40 17.65 6.17 17.27
C ASP A 40 18.50 4.90 17.46
N ALA A 41 18.00 3.87 18.14
CA ALA A 41 18.68 2.59 18.28
C ALA A 41 18.72 1.82 16.94
N ILE A 42 17.66 1.92 16.14
CA ILE A 42 17.60 1.34 14.77
C ILE A 42 18.56 2.08 13.84
N ARG A 43 18.60 3.43 13.91
CA ARG A 43 19.54 4.26 13.16
C ARG A 43 21.00 3.91 13.47
N ASN A 44 21.33 3.73 14.75
CA ASN A 44 22.69 3.39 15.17
C ASN A 44 23.10 1.97 14.77
N LEU A 45 22.16 1.01 14.77
CA LEU A 45 22.40 -0.35 14.29
C LEU A 45 22.71 -0.38 12.78
N MET A 46 21.99 0.42 11.99
CA MET A 46 22.25 0.56 10.55
C MET A 46 23.59 1.24 10.25
N LEU A 47 23.96 2.29 11.01
CA LEU A 47 25.26 2.95 10.87
C LEU A 47 26.45 2.06 11.27
N GLN A 48 26.25 1.18 12.25
CA GLN A 48 27.26 0.22 12.69
C GLN A 48 27.49 -0.90 11.66
N GLN A 49 26.43 -1.32 10.93
CA GLN A 49 26.56 -2.27 9.82
C GLN A 49 27.21 -1.66 8.56
N MET A 50 27.10 -0.35 8.36
CA MET A 50 27.72 0.35 7.22
C MET A 50 29.17 0.79 7.45
N SER A 51 29.70 0.67 8.67
CA SER A 51 31.07 1.13 9.02
C SER A 51 32.12 0.02 9.06
N SER A 52 31.73 -1.25 8.92
CA SER A 52 32.66 -2.39 8.94
C SER A 52 32.91 -2.92 7.52
N GLY A 53 33.84 -2.26 6.82
CA GLY A 53 34.30 -2.68 5.51
C GLY A 53 35.73 -2.22 5.21
N ALA A 54 36.72 -2.75 5.92
CA ALA A 54 38.10 -2.89 5.41
C ALA A 54 38.97 -3.84 6.27
N THR A 55 39.22 -5.03 5.72
CA THR A 55 40.41 -5.90 5.84
C THR A 55 40.76 -6.65 7.16
N ALA A 56 41.05 -7.95 6.94
CA ALA A 56 41.86 -8.92 7.71
C ALA A 56 41.14 -9.86 8.71
N ASN A 57 41.21 -11.17 8.40
CA ASN A 57 41.01 -12.30 9.32
C ASN A 57 41.93 -12.19 10.55
N PRO A 58 41.46 -12.65 11.72
CA PRO A 58 42.04 -13.89 12.27
C PRO A 58 41.03 -14.86 12.91
N ALA A 59 41.56 -16.03 13.27
CA ALA A 59 40.94 -17.33 13.61
C ALA A 59 40.16 -17.37 14.97
N PRO A 60 39.55 -18.53 15.35
CA PRO A 60 38.38 -18.60 16.22
C PRO A 60 38.74 -18.57 17.72
N ILE A 61 37.86 -18.01 18.54
CA ILE A 61 37.94 -18.11 20.01
C ILE A 61 36.79 -18.97 20.52
N SER A 62 37.16 -20.06 21.16
CA SER A 62 36.31 -21.02 21.85
C SER A 62 35.67 -20.45 23.12
N SER A 63 34.45 -20.91 23.37
CA SER A 63 33.84 -21.24 24.67
C SER A 63 33.90 -20.21 25.81
N PHE A 64 32.74 -19.58 26.07
CA PHE A 64 32.27 -19.40 27.45
C PHE A 64 30.87 -19.96 27.58
N SER A 65 30.77 -21.03 28.38
CA SER A 65 29.54 -21.65 28.83
C SER A 65 29.17 -21.02 30.18
N LEU A 66 27.93 -20.55 30.32
CA LEU A 66 27.29 -20.37 31.62
C LEU A 66 25.92 -21.01 31.54
N GLN A 67 25.77 -22.05 32.37
CA GLN A 67 24.59 -22.89 32.50
C GLN A 67 23.39 -22.14 33.11
N SER A 68 22.24 -22.57 32.62
CA SER A 68 20.84 -22.38 33.01
C SER A 68 20.51 -22.14 34.49
N THR A 69 19.53 -21.27 34.72
CA THR A 69 18.45 -21.47 35.71
C THR A 69 17.10 -21.11 35.07
N THR A 70 16.19 -22.09 34.98
CA THR A 70 14.77 -21.99 34.56
C THR A 70 13.89 -21.86 35.82
N PRO A 71 12.66 -21.27 35.79
CA PRO A 71 11.48 -21.98 35.24
C PRO A 71 10.37 -21.12 34.57
N GLU A 72 9.79 -21.70 33.51
CA GLU A 72 8.34 -21.84 33.22
C GLU A 72 7.38 -20.61 33.31
N GLN A 73 6.87 -20.14 32.15
CA GLN A 73 5.41 -19.95 31.93
C GLN A 73 5.02 -19.57 30.48
N SER A 74 4.05 -20.33 29.97
CA SER A 74 3.20 -20.13 28.78
C SER A 74 3.81 -20.24 27.37
N ALA A 75 3.66 -21.44 26.80
CA ALA A 75 3.58 -21.65 25.38
C ALA A 75 2.16 -21.31 24.87
N GLU A 76 2.06 -20.52 23.78
CA GLU A 76 1.11 -20.59 22.65
C GLU A 76 1.10 -19.23 21.87
N PRO A 77 0.71 -19.12 20.58
CA PRO A 77 1.38 -19.67 19.41
C PRO A 77 1.40 -18.66 18.23
N ARG A 78 2.53 -18.05 17.85
CA ARG A 78 2.57 -17.11 16.69
C ARG A 78 3.63 -17.38 15.61
N SER A 79 4.50 -18.36 15.80
CA SER A 79 5.61 -18.62 14.86
C SER A 79 5.36 -19.71 13.83
N LYS A 80 4.20 -20.40 13.85
CA LYS A 80 3.88 -21.45 12.87
C LYS A 80 3.05 -20.97 11.67
N LEU A 81 2.48 -19.77 11.71
CA LEU A 81 1.63 -19.23 10.64
C LEU A 81 2.43 -18.56 9.50
N GLN A 82 3.65 -18.08 9.79
CA GLN A 82 4.51 -17.44 8.79
C GLN A 82 5.20 -18.45 7.86
N ASN A 83 5.61 -19.61 8.38
CA ASN A 83 6.29 -20.64 7.58
C ASN A 83 5.33 -21.52 6.74
N PHE A 84 4.02 -21.48 6.98
CA PHE A 84 3.02 -22.17 6.15
C PHE A 84 2.54 -21.34 4.95
N LYS A 85 2.74 -20.01 4.98
CA LYS A 85 2.38 -19.14 3.84
C LYS A 85 3.34 -19.35 2.67
N THR A 86 4.64 -19.45 2.91
CA THR A 86 5.67 -19.34 1.86
C THR A 86 5.73 -20.50 0.85
N VAL A 87 5.29 -21.72 1.19
CA VAL A 87 5.44 -22.91 0.31
C VAL A 87 4.15 -23.34 -0.40
N VAL A 88 2.97 -22.96 0.11
CA VAL A 88 1.66 -23.25 -0.51
C VAL A 88 1.21 -22.14 -1.48
N GLN A 89 1.89 -20.98 -1.47
CA GLN A 89 1.58 -19.80 -2.29
C GLN A 89 1.91 -19.95 -3.78
N THR A 90 2.93 -20.74 -4.16
CA THR A 90 3.49 -20.71 -5.53
C THR A 90 2.58 -21.25 -6.65
N LEU A 91 1.74 -22.27 -6.39
CA LEU A 91 0.81 -22.79 -7.40
C LEU A 91 -0.48 -21.94 -7.47
N GLY A 92 -0.96 -21.47 -6.32
CA GLY A 92 -2.12 -20.57 -6.22
C GLY A 92 -1.85 -19.24 -6.93
N ASP A 93 -0.67 -18.66 -6.71
CA ASP A 93 -0.24 -17.41 -7.34
C ASP A 93 -0.10 -17.57 -8.86
N ARG A 94 0.40 -18.72 -9.34
CA ARG A 94 0.49 -19.01 -10.78
C ARG A 94 -0.88 -19.15 -11.43
N ILE A 95 -1.83 -19.81 -10.78
CA ILE A 95 -3.22 -19.94 -11.26
C ILE A 95 -3.89 -18.56 -11.27
N LEU A 96 -3.67 -17.75 -10.23
CA LEU A 96 -4.18 -16.39 -10.15
C LEU A 96 -3.58 -15.51 -11.25
N HIS A 97 -2.26 -15.50 -11.41
CA HIS A 97 -1.59 -14.75 -12.47
C HIS A 97 -2.04 -15.18 -13.86
N ALA A 98 -2.25 -16.48 -14.08
CA ALA A 98 -2.82 -16.99 -15.32
C ALA A 98 -4.25 -16.46 -15.53
N LEU A 99 -5.11 -16.54 -14.51
CA LEU A 99 -6.48 -16.03 -14.57
C LEU A 99 -6.52 -14.52 -14.85
N VAL A 100 -5.73 -13.73 -14.13
CA VAL A 100 -5.61 -12.28 -14.31
C VAL A 100 -5.08 -11.94 -15.70
N SER A 101 -4.09 -12.69 -16.22
CA SER A 101 -3.54 -12.45 -17.56
C SER A 101 -4.55 -12.58 -18.69
N THR A 102 -5.57 -13.44 -18.54
CA THR A 102 -6.64 -13.58 -19.55
C THR A 102 -7.59 -12.37 -19.59
N LYS A 103 -7.57 -11.53 -18.56
CA LYS A 103 -8.48 -10.40 -18.38
C LYS A 103 -7.90 -9.08 -18.90
N THR A 104 -6.60 -9.00 -19.13
CA THR A 104 -5.88 -7.76 -19.44
C THR A 104 -6.48 -6.98 -20.60
N SER A 105 -6.70 -7.61 -21.77
CA SER A 105 -7.26 -6.90 -22.93
C SER A 105 -8.70 -6.43 -22.70
N SER A 106 -9.56 -7.27 -22.11
CA SER A 106 -10.95 -6.88 -21.84
C SER A 106 -11.05 -5.73 -20.84
N LEU A 107 -10.15 -5.66 -19.86
CA LEU A 107 -10.14 -4.60 -18.87
C LEU A 107 -9.55 -3.31 -19.46
N ARG A 108 -8.43 -3.39 -20.19
CA ARG A 108 -7.85 -2.25 -20.92
C ARG A 108 -8.88 -1.57 -21.82
N ASN A 109 -9.64 -2.36 -22.58
CA ASN A 109 -10.66 -1.85 -23.50
C ASN A 109 -11.88 -1.23 -22.79
N SER A 110 -12.10 -1.47 -21.49
CA SER A 110 -13.27 -0.90 -20.81
C SER A 110 -13.08 0.57 -20.43
N ALA A 111 -11.83 1.07 -20.32
CA ALA A 111 -11.56 2.46 -19.97
C ALA A 111 -12.19 3.46 -20.95
N ALA A 112 -12.12 3.17 -22.26
CA ALA A 112 -12.68 4.00 -23.32
C ALA A 112 -14.21 4.18 -23.23
N LYS A 113 -14.93 3.27 -22.54
CA LYS A 113 -16.38 3.41 -22.33
C LYS A 113 -16.75 4.50 -21.33
N HIS A 114 -15.78 4.92 -20.53
CA HIS A 114 -15.92 5.90 -19.45
C HIS A 114 -14.96 7.07 -19.68
N ASN A 115 -14.79 7.47 -20.94
CA ASN A 115 -13.92 8.58 -21.34
C ASN A 115 -12.45 8.47 -20.88
N GLY A 116 -12.00 7.28 -20.49
CA GLY A 116 -10.63 7.02 -20.09
C GLY A 116 -9.80 6.42 -21.22
N GLU A 117 -8.49 6.46 -21.03
CA GLU A 117 -7.53 5.87 -21.96
C GLU A 117 -6.48 5.05 -21.21
N VAL A 118 -5.87 4.10 -21.92
CA VAL A 118 -4.72 3.34 -21.42
C VAL A 118 -3.46 4.07 -21.85
N THR A 119 -2.81 4.77 -20.93
CA THR A 119 -1.60 5.57 -21.20
C THR A 119 -0.32 4.75 -21.14
N MET A 120 -0.35 3.59 -20.47
CA MET A 120 0.80 2.69 -20.39
C MET A 120 0.38 1.23 -20.37
N GLN A 121 0.89 0.44 -21.32
CA GLN A 121 0.61 -1.00 -21.40
C GLN A 121 1.74 -1.82 -20.77
N VAL A 122 1.72 -1.86 -19.44
CA VAL A 122 2.59 -2.68 -18.59
C VAL A 122 1.76 -3.75 -17.90
N SER A 123 2.36 -4.91 -17.63
CA SER A 123 1.74 -5.96 -16.84
C SER A 123 2.78 -6.88 -16.23
N GLN A 124 2.67 -7.13 -14.92
CA GLN A 124 3.51 -8.07 -14.19
C GLN A 124 3.05 -9.53 -14.37
N VAL A 125 1.83 -9.75 -14.86
CA VAL A 125 1.24 -11.09 -15.06
C VAL A 125 1.38 -11.58 -16.51
N THR A 126 1.87 -10.73 -17.41
CA THR A 126 2.18 -11.03 -18.81
C THR A 126 3.57 -10.52 -19.20
N GLY A 127 4.05 -10.93 -20.38
CA GLY A 127 5.18 -10.27 -21.03
C GLY A 127 6.53 -10.38 -20.34
N SER A 128 7.41 -9.43 -20.64
CA SER A 128 8.80 -9.41 -20.18
C SER A 128 8.96 -9.29 -18.66
N ILE A 129 8.07 -8.52 -18.00
CA ILE A 129 8.13 -8.28 -16.55
C ILE A 129 7.83 -9.57 -15.79
N LYS A 130 6.76 -10.29 -16.17
CA LYS A 130 6.47 -11.64 -15.65
C LYS A 130 7.69 -12.57 -15.73
N ASN A 131 8.38 -12.59 -16.87
CA ASN A 131 9.54 -13.45 -17.09
C ASN A 131 10.78 -13.02 -16.30
N ALA A 132 10.86 -11.76 -15.87
CA ALA A 132 11.93 -11.26 -15.02
C ALA A 132 11.67 -11.61 -13.55
N ILE A 133 10.41 -11.46 -13.09
CA ILE A 133 10.03 -11.63 -11.68
C ILE A 133 9.80 -13.09 -11.30
N LEU A 134 9.13 -13.89 -12.15
CA LEU A 134 8.80 -15.28 -11.81
C LEU A 134 9.99 -16.25 -11.89
N LYS A 135 11.20 -15.75 -12.16
CA LYS A 135 12.41 -16.60 -12.12
C LYS A 135 12.79 -17.01 -10.71
N ASP A 136 12.37 -16.25 -9.71
CA ASP A 136 12.56 -16.56 -8.31
C ASP A 136 11.18 -16.61 -7.63
N THR A 137 10.71 -17.83 -7.35
CA THR A 137 9.38 -18.06 -6.79
C THR A 137 9.27 -17.55 -5.35
N ASP A 138 10.40 -17.46 -4.64
CA ASP A 138 10.45 -17.05 -3.24
C ASP A 138 10.31 -15.53 -3.11
N THR A 139 10.57 -14.79 -4.19
CA THR A 139 10.39 -13.34 -4.24
C THR A 139 9.18 -12.91 -5.03
N SER A 140 8.42 -13.78 -5.70
CA SER A 140 7.31 -13.36 -6.59
C SER A 140 6.22 -12.48 -5.94
N GLY A 141 6.08 -12.52 -4.61
CA GLY A 141 5.28 -11.57 -3.83
C GLY A 141 5.89 -10.16 -3.80
N GLY A 142 5.08 -9.13 -3.58
CA GLY A 142 5.59 -7.77 -3.38
C GLY A 142 6.04 -7.00 -4.63
N CYS A 143 6.07 -7.61 -5.81
CA CYS A 143 6.41 -6.87 -7.03
C CYS A 143 5.39 -5.77 -7.35
N CYS A 144 4.11 -6.01 -7.03
CA CYS A 144 3.06 -5.00 -7.21
C CYS A 144 3.31 -3.75 -6.35
N GLU A 145 3.79 -3.93 -5.12
CA GLU A 145 4.19 -2.84 -4.22
C GLU A 145 5.39 -2.09 -4.81
N ALA A 146 6.45 -2.81 -5.21
CA ALA A 146 7.66 -2.21 -5.77
C ALA A 146 7.41 -1.46 -7.08
N LEU A 147 6.62 -2.02 -8.00
CA LEU A 147 6.24 -1.39 -9.26
C LEU A 147 5.36 -0.15 -9.04
N SER A 148 4.42 -0.21 -8.09
CA SER A 148 3.59 0.93 -7.72
C SER A 148 4.41 2.09 -7.14
N ALA A 149 5.42 1.78 -6.30
CA ALA A 149 6.34 2.79 -5.78
C ALA A 149 7.22 3.41 -6.88
N HIS A 150 7.74 2.59 -7.79
CA HIS A 150 8.52 3.09 -8.95
C HIS A 150 7.66 3.92 -9.90
N TRP A 151 6.37 3.58 -10.05
CA TRP A 151 5.43 4.39 -10.81
C TRP A 151 5.28 5.79 -10.21
N MET A 152 5.15 5.88 -8.89
CA MET A 152 5.09 7.17 -8.18
C MET A 152 6.37 7.98 -8.35
N LYS A 153 7.54 7.34 -8.19
CA LYS A 153 8.84 7.97 -8.44
C LYS A 153 8.94 8.53 -9.85
N ALA A 154 8.61 7.73 -10.86
CA ALA A 154 8.69 8.17 -12.25
C ALA A 154 7.81 9.40 -12.52
N ARG A 155 6.60 9.44 -11.94
CA ARG A 155 5.72 10.63 -12.05
C ARG A 155 6.27 11.84 -11.32
N ALA A 156 6.82 11.67 -10.12
CA ALA A 156 7.45 12.76 -9.38
C ALA A 156 8.63 13.38 -10.15
N GLU A 157 9.29 12.59 -10.99
CA GLU A 157 10.37 13.02 -11.89
C GLU A 157 9.86 13.61 -13.22
N GLY A 158 8.54 13.69 -13.43
CA GLY A 158 7.94 14.17 -14.68
C GLY A 158 8.05 13.20 -15.86
N SER A 159 8.36 11.93 -15.60
CA SER A 159 8.46 10.84 -16.59
C SER A 159 7.30 9.84 -16.39
N ASN A 160 7.30 8.74 -17.14
CA ASN A 160 6.45 7.59 -16.88
C ASN A 160 7.27 6.33 -16.65
N LEU A 161 6.71 5.38 -15.89
CA LEU A 161 7.39 4.14 -15.55
C LEU A 161 7.82 3.33 -16.79
N GLY A 162 7.06 3.42 -17.88
CA GLY A 162 7.36 2.74 -19.14
C GLY A 162 8.65 3.21 -19.79
N GLU A 163 8.93 4.51 -19.72
CA GLU A 163 10.20 5.09 -20.17
C GLU A 163 11.38 4.54 -19.36
N GLN A 164 11.20 4.37 -18.05
CA GLN A 164 12.25 3.87 -17.16
C GLN A 164 12.43 2.35 -17.28
N LEU A 165 11.35 1.59 -17.42
CA LEU A 165 11.36 0.12 -17.42
C LEU A 165 11.83 -0.50 -18.74
N PHE A 166 11.70 0.19 -19.87
CA PHE A 166 11.97 -0.38 -21.19
C PHE A 166 13.11 0.33 -21.90
N GLN A 167 14.02 -0.43 -22.51
CA GLN A 167 15.18 0.13 -23.23
C GLN A 167 14.78 1.05 -24.39
N SER A 168 13.60 0.84 -24.98
CA SER A 168 13.07 1.68 -26.05
C SER A 168 12.43 2.97 -25.54
N GLY A 169 12.32 3.17 -24.23
CA GLY A 169 11.56 4.27 -23.63
C GLY A 169 10.05 4.15 -23.83
N THR A 170 9.54 2.99 -24.24
CA THR A 170 8.11 2.78 -24.49
C THR A 170 7.65 1.48 -23.87
N ALA A 171 6.61 1.55 -23.04
CA ALA A 171 5.99 0.39 -22.43
C ALA A 171 5.46 -0.60 -23.48
N SER A 172 5.86 -1.85 -23.36
CA SER A 172 5.32 -2.94 -24.18
C SER A 172 5.47 -4.27 -23.47
N ASP A 173 4.43 -5.11 -23.50
CA ASP A 173 4.48 -6.48 -22.99
C ASP A 173 5.62 -7.32 -23.63
N LYS A 174 6.09 -6.96 -24.82
CA LYS A 174 7.20 -7.64 -25.53
C LYS A 174 8.53 -6.87 -25.50
N GLY A 175 8.57 -5.71 -24.85
CA GLY A 175 9.75 -4.84 -24.84
C GLY A 175 10.92 -5.43 -24.06
N LYS A 176 12.15 -5.05 -24.42
CA LYS A 176 13.35 -5.39 -23.64
C LYS A 176 13.41 -4.49 -22.41
N LEU A 177 13.53 -5.10 -21.23
CA LEU A 177 13.59 -4.37 -19.98
C LEU A 177 14.94 -3.65 -19.80
N ASN A 178 14.90 -2.45 -19.25
CA ASN A 178 16.06 -1.78 -18.71
C ASN A 178 16.53 -2.57 -17.47
N LYS A 179 17.79 -2.99 -17.47
CA LYS A 179 18.35 -3.82 -16.41
C LYS A 179 18.48 -3.08 -15.09
N GLU A 180 18.87 -1.81 -15.13
CA GLU A 180 19.10 -0.99 -13.93
C GLU A 180 17.78 -0.73 -13.20
N THR A 181 16.76 -0.27 -13.91
CA THR A 181 15.43 -0.06 -13.33
C THR A 181 14.84 -1.36 -12.79
N MET A 182 14.97 -2.46 -13.52
CA MET A 182 14.50 -3.76 -13.02
C MET A 182 15.29 -4.26 -11.82
N GLN A 183 16.59 -4.00 -11.74
CA GLN A 183 17.38 -4.30 -10.54
C GLN A 183 16.86 -3.50 -9.34
N SER A 184 16.53 -2.22 -9.52
CA SER A 184 15.94 -1.40 -8.46
C SER A 184 14.57 -1.92 -8.00
N VAL A 185 13.70 -2.30 -8.95
CA VAL A 185 12.41 -2.95 -8.64
C VAL A 185 12.61 -4.24 -7.87
N SER A 186 13.51 -5.12 -8.33
CA SER A 186 13.80 -6.40 -7.65
C SER A 186 14.43 -6.21 -6.28
N GLN A 187 15.27 -5.19 -6.10
CA GLN A 187 15.86 -4.88 -4.79
C GLN A 187 14.78 -4.45 -3.80
N LEU A 188 13.93 -3.48 -4.18
CA LEU A 188 12.84 -3.02 -3.31
C LEU A 188 11.85 -4.13 -2.97
N GLN A 189 11.53 -4.98 -3.95
CA GLN A 189 10.73 -6.17 -3.76
C GLN A 189 11.37 -7.12 -2.73
N THR A 190 12.66 -7.43 -2.89
CA THR A 190 13.40 -8.32 -1.98
C THR A 190 13.47 -7.75 -0.56
N ASP A 191 13.80 -6.47 -0.43
CA ASP A 191 13.88 -5.78 0.86
C ASP A 191 12.53 -5.80 1.59
N GLY A 192 11.43 -5.58 0.86
CA GLY A 192 10.08 -5.65 1.41
C GLY A 192 9.67 -7.06 1.83
N MET A 193 10.16 -8.10 1.15
CA MET A 193 9.85 -9.50 1.47
C MET A 193 10.69 -10.07 2.62
N VAL A 194 11.94 -9.62 2.78
CA VAL A 194 12.82 -9.99 3.90
C VAL A 194 12.53 -9.15 5.14
N GLY A 195 12.02 -7.93 4.95
CA GLY A 195 11.63 -7.03 6.03
C GLY A 195 10.48 -7.56 6.88
N TYR A 196 10.37 -7.05 8.10
CA TYR A 196 9.25 -7.36 8.99
C TYR A 196 7.93 -6.69 8.54
N ASP A 197 8.02 -5.63 7.71
CA ASP A 197 6.89 -4.82 7.24
C ASP A 197 7.20 -4.25 5.84
N GLN A 198 6.58 -4.83 4.81
CA GLN A 198 6.76 -4.44 3.41
C GLN A 198 6.32 -2.98 3.14
N GLU A 199 5.26 -2.51 3.81
CA GLU A 199 4.76 -1.15 3.61
C GLU A 199 5.75 -0.13 4.18
N ALA A 200 6.28 -0.39 5.37
CA ALA A 200 7.26 0.50 6.00
C ALA A 200 8.57 0.61 5.20
N ILE A 201 9.04 -0.49 4.62
CA ILE A 201 10.22 -0.49 3.72
C ILE A 201 9.93 0.36 2.47
N THR A 202 8.77 0.17 1.86
CA THR A 202 8.39 0.88 0.63
C THR A 202 8.18 2.37 0.87
N GLU A 203 7.55 2.75 1.98
CA GLU A 203 7.39 4.16 2.37
C GLU A 203 8.73 4.82 2.73
N GLY A 204 9.65 4.08 3.35
CA GLY A 204 11.02 4.55 3.57
C GLY A 204 11.75 4.82 2.25
N TRP A 205 11.60 3.92 1.27
CA TRP A 205 12.14 4.10 -0.07
C TRP A 205 11.51 5.29 -0.80
N LEU A 206 10.19 5.45 -0.75
CA LEU A 206 9.50 6.61 -1.32
C LEU A 206 9.99 7.92 -0.70
N ARG A 207 10.17 7.96 0.62
CA ARG A 207 10.74 9.13 1.32
C ARG A 207 12.15 9.46 0.82
N SER A 208 12.99 8.44 0.58
CA SER A 208 14.33 8.64 0.01
C SER A 208 14.30 9.19 -1.42
N ASN A 209 13.15 9.11 -2.09
CA ASN A 209 12.87 9.69 -3.40
C ASN A 209 11.97 10.93 -3.32
N ASN A 210 11.98 11.63 -2.17
CA ASN A 210 11.23 12.85 -1.90
C ASN A 210 9.70 12.72 -2.06
N ILE A 211 9.16 11.51 -1.87
CA ILE A 211 7.72 11.25 -1.86
C ILE A 211 7.31 10.85 -0.46
N GLU A 212 6.52 11.68 0.22
CA GLU A 212 6.11 11.43 1.60
C GLU A 212 4.68 11.90 1.88
N SER A 213 4.06 11.36 2.92
CA SER A 213 2.74 11.80 3.33
C SER A 213 2.77 13.22 3.91
N PRO A 214 1.89 14.13 3.44
CA PRO A 214 1.72 15.45 4.08
C PRO A 214 1.11 15.35 5.48
N TYR A 215 0.62 14.16 5.86
CA TYR A 215 -0.01 13.88 7.13
C TYR A 215 0.87 13.01 8.04
N ARG A 216 2.18 12.90 7.76
CA ARG A 216 3.11 12.01 8.47
C ARG A 216 3.06 12.16 9.99
N GLU A 217 2.94 13.39 10.50
CA GLU A 217 2.86 13.68 11.94
C GLU A 217 1.65 13.03 12.62
N LEU A 218 0.63 12.62 11.86
CA LEU A 218 -0.52 11.89 12.36
C LEU A 218 -0.25 10.38 12.52
N GLY A 219 0.92 9.89 12.10
CA GLY A 219 1.31 8.48 12.20
C GLY A 219 0.29 7.56 11.53
N ALA A 220 -0.23 6.58 12.27
CA ALA A 220 -1.23 5.64 11.77
C ALA A 220 -2.55 6.32 11.30
N LEU A 221 -2.88 7.49 11.85
CA LEU A 221 -4.09 8.24 11.47
C LEU A 221 -3.96 8.93 10.09
N SER A 222 -2.76 8.96 9.50
CA SER A 222 -2.55 9.46 8.14
C SER A 222 -3.12 8.52 7.06
N ARG A 223 -3.35 7.26 7.42
CA ARG A 223 -3.85 6.23 6.51
C ARG A 223 -5.38 6.20 6.54
N VAL A 224 -5.97 6.09 5.37
CA VAL A 224 -7.40 5.86 5.21
C VAL A 224 -7.61 4.35 5.09
N TYR A 225 -8.48 3.80 5.94
CA TYR A 225 -8.86 2.41 5.90
C TYR A 225 -10.33 2.27 5.53
N GLY A 226 -10.69 1.13 4.96
CA GLY A 226 -12.06 0.74 4.74
C GLY A 226 -12.16 -0.71 4.28
N GLN A 227 -13.35 -1.10 3.86
CA GLN A 227 -13.62 -2.46 3.40
C GLN A 227 -14.11 -2.45 1.96
N THR A 228 -13.63 -3.40 1.17
CA THR A 228 -14.18 -3.67 -0.15
C THR A 228 -15.24 -4.76 -0.02
N GLY A 229 -16.44 -4.49 -0.53
CA GLY A 229 -17.55 -5.44 -0.49
C GLY A 229 -17.47 -6.51 -1.58
N ARG A 230 -18.18 -7.62 -1.37
CA ARG A 230 -18.51 -8.55 -2.46
C ARG A 230 -19.69 -7.99 -3.27
N GLY A 231 -19.60 -8.00 -4.60
CA GLY A 231 -20.69 -7.58 -5.51
C GLY A 231 -20.48 -6.20 -6.15
N ARG A 232 -21.49 -5.74 -6.92
CA ARG A 232 -21.34 -4.64 -7.90
C ARG A 232 -20.91 -3.29 -7.34
N ASN A 233 -21.20 -3.02 -6.08
CA ASN A 233 -20.91 -1.73 -5.45
C ASN A 233 -19.79 -1.84 -4.41
N GLY A 234 -19.13 -3.00 -4.29
CA GLY A 234 -18.13 -3.24 -3.26
C GLY A 234 -16.89 -2.36 -3.37
N ALA A 235 -16.64 -1.80 -4.55
CA ALA A 235 -15.54 -0.87 -4.82
C ALA A 235 -15.92 0.61 -4.70
N ALA A 236 -17.20 0.94 -4.46
CA ALA A 236 -17.66 2.33 -4.48
C ALA A 236 -17.02 3.18 -3.36
N GLU A 237 -16.91 2.61 -2.16
CA GLU A 237 -16.22 3.28 -1.05
C GLU A 237 -14.74 3.50 -1.38
N LEU A 238 -14.05 2.45 -1.85
CA LEU A 238 -12.65 2.54 -2.26
C LEU A 238 -12.46 3.62 -3.35
N ALA A 239 -13.28 3.63 -4.40
CA ALA A 239 -13.20 4.62 -5.46
C ALA A 239 -13.38 6.05 -4.93
N ALA A 240 -14.38 6.25 -4.06
CA ALA A 240 -14.61 7.54 -3.41
C ALA A 240 -13.41 8.00 -2.57
N LYS A 241 -12.77 7.08 -1.84
CA LYS A 241 -11.57 7.38 -1.04
C LYS A 241 -10.32 7.61 -1.90
N ILE A 242 -10.20 6.95 -3.06
CA ILE A 242 -9.11 7.19 -4.01
C ILE A 242 -9.16 8.62 -4.54
N VAL A 243 -10.33 9.09 -4.99
CA VAL A 243 -10.46 10.42 -5.62
C VAL A 243 -10.56 11.60 -4.64
N ASP A 244 -10.68 11.31 -3.35
CA ASP A 244 -10.75 12.31 -2.28
C ASP A 244 -9.36 12.80 -1.89
N ASN A 245 -9.05 14.07 -2.18
CA ASN A 245 -7.81 14.72 -1.77
C ASN A 245 -7.95 15.55 -0.48
N GLY A 246 -9.13 15.57 0.12
CA GLY A 246 -9.45 16.54 1.16
C GLY A 246 -9.16 17.97 0.65
N PRO A 247 -8.37 18.78 1.38
CA PRO A 247 -8.07 20.16 1.00
C PRO A 247 -6.99 20.29 -0.09
N LYS A 248 -6.31 19.21 -0.47
CA LYS A 248 -5.19 19.24 -1.41
C LYS A 248 -5.70 19.20 -2.86
N THR A 249 -4.99 19.87 -3.76
CA THR A 249 -5.32 19.86 -5.20
C THR A 249 -4.74 18.66 -5.92
N SER A 250 -3.55 18.20 -5.51
CA SER A 250 -2.86 17.04 -6.08
C SER A 250 -2.35 16.11 -4.98
N LEU A 251 -2.55 14.80 -5.15
CA LEU A 251 -2.00 13.76 -4.28
C LEU A 251 -1.68 12.50 -5.08
N LEU A 252 -0.60 11.82 -4.67
CA LEU A 252 -0.35 10.41 -4.98
C LEU A 252 -1.05 9.53 -3.92
N LYS A 253 -1.50 8.35 -4.34
CA LYS A 253 -2.21 7.37 -3.53
C LYS A 253 -1.49 6.03 -3.61
N LYS A 254 -0.94 5.54 -2.50
CA LYS A 254 -0.50 4.13 -2.37
C LYS A 254 -1.68 3.35 -1.82
N ILE A 255 -2.17 2.36 -2.57
CA ILE A 255 -3.41 1.67 -2.25
C ILE A 255 -3.08 0.20 -2.02
N GLY A 256 -3.21 -0.25 -0.78
CA GLY A 256 -3.14 -1.66 -0.40
C GLY A 256 -4.54 -2.29 -0.46
N LEU A 257 -4.64 -3.47 -1.05
CA LEU A 257 -5.86 -4.26 -1.15
C LEU A 257 -5.62 -5.64 -0.56
N GLU A 258 -6.49 -6.05 0.37
CA GLU A 258 -6.43 -7.36 1.00
C GLU A 258 -7.66 -8.19 0.66
N GLY A 259 -7.46 -9.47 0.43
CA GLY A 259 -8.49 -10.47 0.29
C GLY A 259 -8.25 -11.68 1.19
N PRO A 260 -9.13 -12.69 1.13
CA PRO A 260 -9.05 -13.86 2.02
C PRO A 260 -7.75 -14.67 1.92
N SER A 261 -7.05 -14.57 0.78
CA SER A 261 -5.84 -15.36 0.53
C SER A 261 -4.73 -14.59 -0.20
N ASN A 262 -5.01 -13.37 -0.66
CA ASN A 262 -4.11 -12.58 -1.49
C ASN A 262 -4.09 -11.12 -1.03
N ALA A 263 -3.00 -10.44 -1.33
CA ALA A 263 -2.88 -8.99 -1.21
C ALA A 263 -2.36 -8.42 -2.53
N HIS A 264 -2.66 -7.15 -2.79
CA HIS A 264 -2.19 -6.45 -3.98
C HIS A 264 -1.98 -4.98 -3.68
N ALA A 265 -1.04 -4.37 -4.39
CA ALA A 265 -0.76 -2.95 -4.29
C ALA A 265 -0.94 -2.29 -5.66
N VAL A 266 -1.63 -1.16 -5.64
CA VAL A 266 -1.86 -0.30 -6.81
C VAL A 266 -1.57 1.16 -6.44
N ALA A 267 -1.46 2.02 -7.44
CA ALA A 267 -1.18 3.44 -7.24
C ALA A 267 -2.19 4.33 -7.98
N ALA A 268 -2.37 5.55 -7.50
CA ALA A 268 -3.07 6.60 -8.25
C ALA A 268 -2.40 7.97 -8.07
N ALA A 269 -2.67 8.86 -9.00
CA ALA A 269 -2.40 10.29 -8.94
C ALA A 269 -3.72 11.00 -9.21
N VAL A 270 -4.10 11.92 -8.33
CA VAL A 270 -5.35 12.69 -8.45
C VAL A 270 -4.97 14.16 -8.52
N ASP A 271 -4.99 14.73 -9.73
CA ASP A 271 -4.53 16.09 -10.04
C ASP A 271 -5.73 16.97 -10.43
N GLY A 272 -6.30 17.67 -9.45
CA GLY A 272 -7.58 18.35 -9.62
C GLY A 272 -8.67 17.34 -9.95
N GLU A 273 -9.26 17.45 -11.14
CA GLU A 273 -10.26 16.50 -11.65
C GLU A 273 -9.65 15.27 -12.34
N LYS A 274 -8.42 15.37 -12.83
CA LYS A 274 -7.79 14.28 -13.57
C LYS A 274 -7.38 13.16 -12.60
N VAL A 275 -7.72 11.93 -12.94
CA VAL A 275 -7.26 10.74 -12.21
C VAL A 275 -6.38 9.92 -13.12
N THR A 276 -5.18 9.59 -12.66
CA THR A 276 -4.35 8.57 -13.28
C THR A 276 -4.19 7.40 -12.33
N PHE A 277 -4.56 6.20 -12.77
CA PHE A 277 -4.56 5.00 -11.97
C PHE A 277 -3.59 3.97 -12.57
N PHE A 278 -2.77 3.35 -11.73
CA PHE A 278 -1.81 2.34 -12.15
C PHE A 278 -2.02 1.06 -11.36
N ASP A 279 -2.29 -0.01 -12.11
CA ASP A 279 -2.29 -1.37 -11.59
C ASP A 279 -1.16 -2.15 -12.26
N PRO A 280 -0.17 -2.66 -11.50
CA PRO A 280 0.91 -3.47 -12.05
C PRO A 280 0.45 -4.67 -12.90
N ASN A 281 -0.76 -5.18 -12.71
CA ASN A 281 -1.32 -6.28 -13.51
C ASN A 281 -1.87 -5.85 -14.87
N PHE A 282 -2.22 -4.57 -15.03
CA PHE A 282 -3.00 -4.09 -16.18
C PHE A 282 -2.42 -2.89 -16.90
N GLY A 283 -1.66 -2.03 -16.21
CA GLY A 283 -1.02 -0.85 -16.77
C GLY A 283 -1.52 0.44 -16.13
N GLU A 284 -1.32 1.54 -16.86
CA GLU A 284 -1.77 2.87 -16.46
C GLU A 284 -3.00 3.31 -17.26
N PHE A 285 -3.92 3.95 -16.55
CA PHE A 285 -5.18 4.47 -17.05
C PHE A 285 -5.28 5.94 -16.70
N SER A 286 -5.74 6.78 -17.62
CA SER A 286 -6.00 8.19 -17.36
C SER A 286 -7.44 8.55 -17.66
N PHE A 287 -8.06 9.32 -16.77
CA PHE A 287 -9.43 9.79 -16.85
C PHE A 287 -9.46 11.31 -16.66
N PRO A 288 -10.23 12.05 -17.47
CA PRO A 288 -10.28 13.51 -17.41
C PRO A 288 -11.03 14.03 -16.18
N SER A 289 -11.88 13.21 -15.55
CA SER A 289 -12.65 13.55 -14.36
C SER A 289 -12.65 12.44 -13.30
N LYS A 290 -12.91 12.81 -12.04
CA LYS A 290 -13.09 11.86 -10.92
C LYS A 290 -14.32 10.98 -11.11
N GLU A 291 -15.37 11.53 -11.73
CA GLU A 291 -16.61 10.83 -12.04
C GLU A 291 -16.37 9.71 -13.06
N ASP A 292 -15.66 10.00 -14.16
CA ASP A 292 -15.30 9.03 -15.20
C ASP A 292 -14.49 7.87 -14.61
N PHE A 293 -13.48 8.18 -13.79
CA PHE A 293 -12.71 7.15 -13.08
C PHE A 293 -13.59 6.32 -12.15
N THR A 294 -14.42 6.97 -11.33
CA THR A 294 -15.27 6.28 -10.34
C THR A 294 -16.26 5.34 -11.04
N SER A 295 -16.88 5.81 -12.12
CA SER A 295 -17.79 5.01 -12.95
C SER A 295 -17.07 3.79 -13.53
N TRP A 296 -15.91 3.97 -14.15
CA TRP A 296 -15.11 2.86 -14.68
C TRP A 296 -14.68 1.88 -13.59
N PHE A 297 -14.18 2.39 -12.46
CA PHE A 297 -13.62 1.58 -11.39
C PHE A 297 -14.68 0.65 -10.80
N VAL A 298 -15.87 1.19 -10.55
CA VAL A 298 -16.98 0.46 -9.94
C VAL A 298 -17.68 -0.45 -10.95
N GLN A 299 -17.97 0.02 -12.17
CA GLN A 299 -18.82 -0.71 -13.11
C GLN A 299 -18.06 -1.75 -13.94
N ASP A 300 -16.79 -1.51 -14.25
CA ASP A 300 -16.01 -2.37 -15.13
C ASP A 300 -14.75 -2.93 -14.44
N PHE A 301 -13.88 -2.08 -13.88
CA PHE A 301 -12.57 -2.51 -13.39
C PHE A 301 -12.66 -3.62 -12.35
N TRP A 302 -13.39 -3.39 -11.25
CA TRP A 302 -13.41 -4.28 -10.09
C TRP A 302 -13.81 -5.73 -10.44
N HIS A 303 -14.80 -5.88 -11.33
CA HIS A 303 -15.28 -7.19 -11.79
C HIS A 303 -14.40 -7.78 -12.90
N LYS A 304 -13.98 -6.95 -13.86
CA LYS A 304 -13.17 -7.43 -14.98
C LYS A 304 -11.81 -7.89 -14.51
N SER A 305 -11.22 -7.24 -13.51
CA SER A 305 -9.96 -7.66 -12.89
C SER A 305 -10.10 -8.96 -12.12
N GLY A 306 -11.31 -9.28 -11.65
CA GLY A 306 -11.59 -10.42 -10.77
C GLY A 306 -11.29 -10.13 -9.30
N TYR A 307 -11.18 -8.85 -8.91
CA TYR A 307 -10.91 -8.46 -7.52
C TYR A 307 -12.10 -8.69 -6.60
N ASP A 308 -13.29 -8.92 -7.15
CA ASP A 308 -14.48 -9.31 -6.39
C ASP A 308 -14.66 -10.84 -6.21
N LEU A 309 -13.72 -11.66 -6.72
CA LEU A 309 -13.85 -13.11 -6.67
C LEU A 309 -13.78 -13.65 -5.22
N PRO A 310 -14.72 -14.50 -4.77
CA PRO A 310 -14.85 -14.84 -3.34
C PRO A 310 -13.63 -15.50 -2.66
N LYS A 311 -12.83 -16.26 -3.39
CA LYS A 311 -11.66 -17.01 -2.84
C LYS A 311 -10.31 -16.44 -3.26
N PHE A 312 -10.27 -15.71 -4.37
CA PHE A 312 -9.02 -15.28 -5.01
C PHE A 312 -8.94 -13.77 -5.20
N GLY A 313 -10.06 -13.06 -5.04
CA GLY A 313 -10.13 -11.62 -5.15
C GLY A 313 -9.60 -10.90 -3.92
N LEU A 314 -9.75 -9.58 -3.96
CA LEU A 314 -9.25 -8.59 -3.02
C LEU A 314 -10.42 -7.85 -2.33
N SER A 315 -11.55 -8.56 -2.16
CA SER A 315 -12.79 -8.05 -1.57
C SER A 315 -12.79 -8.15 -0.03
N GLY A 316 -11.72 -7.69 0.61
CA GLY A 316 -11.54 -7.67 2.06
C GLY A 316 -11.34 -6.25 2.57
N GLU A 317 -10.13 -5.91 3.02
CA GLU A 317 -9.79 -4.58 3.54
C GLU A 317 -8.98 -3.79 2.51
N PHE A 318 -9.02 -2.47 2.62
CA PHE A 318 -8.11 -1.61 1.89
C PHE A 318 -7.45 -0.58 2.81
N SER A 319 -6.25 -0.17 2.42
CA SER A 319 -5.52 0.95 3.00
C SER A 319 -5.14 1.94 1.90
N ILE A 320 -5.17 3.24 2.21
CA ILE A 320 -4.68 4.30 1.31
C ILE A 320 -3.73 5.20 2.08
N VAL A 321 -2.53 5.35 1.55
CA VAL A 321 -1.56 6.34 2.00
C VAL A 321 -1.57 7.50 1.01
N ASN A 322 -1.93 8.69 1.50
CA ASN A 322 -1.83 9.93 0.75
C ASN A 322 -0.38 10.44 0.77
N LEU A 323 0.18 10.75 -0.38
CA LEU A 323 1.58 11.13 -0.58
C LEU A 323 1.68 12.38 -1.47
N GLU A 324 2.72 13.19 -1.23
CA GLU A 324 3.08 14.38 -2.00
C GLU A 324 4.55 14.30 -2.42
N VAL A 325 4.89 15.01 -3.49
CA VAL A 325 6.28 15.23 -3.89
C VAL A 325 6.80 16.44 -3.13
N ASN A 326 7.83 16.25 -2.32
CA ASN A 326 8.51 17.32 -1.61
C ASN A 326 9.56 17.95 -2.54
N HIS A 327 9.46 19.25 -2.78
CA HIS A 327 10.44 20.06 -3.50
C HIS A 327 11.45 20.71 -2.55
#